data_AF-A0A920QRV0-F1
#
_entry.id   AF-A0A920QRV0-F1
#
_cell.length_a   1.000
_cell.length_b   1.000
_cell.length_c   1.000
_cell.angle_alpha   90.00
_cell.angle_beta   90.00
_cell.angle_gamma   90.00
#
_symmetry.space_group_name_H-M   'P 1'
#
loop_
_entity.id
_entity.type
_entity.pdbx_description
1 polymer ?
#
loop_
_entity_poly.entity_id
_entity_poly.type
_entity_poly.pdbx_seq_one_letter_code
_entity_poly.pdbx_strand_id
1 'polypeptide(L)'
;MESLQALSGSGGWPASLFLTPEKIPFFSGTYFPLEDRGNYPSFMRVLQSVVEYYSNKKPTVIDIGNQLIGLLQTELKNEDIPNTDHIKNALDNLVKSFDKDNGGFHNAPKFPQPHILEFFIYLKDKYARFSSLISDEDLNEMLNISLYKMASGGIYDQIGGGFHRYSVDAKWLVPHFEKMLYDNAFLAKIYSMAHGIYSDTWMKFISDDILDYLIMQMSDKSEGFMLLRSRF
;
A
#
# COMPACT_ATOMS: atom_id res chain seq x y z
N MET A 1 -8.45 -10.54 -0.42
CA MET A 1 -7.43 -9.99 0.51
C MET A 1 -7.92 -10.02 1.95
N GLU A 2 -9.17 -9.66 2.22
CA GLU A 2 -9.75 -9.69 3.58
C GLU A 2 -9.63 -11.07 4.25
N SER A 3 -9.96 -12.17 3.56
CA SER A 3 -9.79 -13.52 4.13
C SER A 3 -8.32 -13.87 4.43
N LEU A 4 -7.35 -13.32 3.68
CA LEU A 4 -5.93 -13.53 3.94
C LEU A 4 -5.50 -12.76 5.19
N GLN A 5 -5.89 -11.49 5.31
CA GLN A 5 -5.61 -10.66 6.49
C GLN A 5 -6.28 -11.20 7.74
N ALA A 6 -7.54 -11.63 7.65
CA ALA A 6 -8.27 -12.16 8.79
C ALA A 6 -7.73 -13.52 9.28
N LEU A 7 -7.22 -14.37 8.37
CA LEU A 7 -6.65 -15.67 8.75
C LEU A 7 -5.17 -15.62 9.14
N SER A 8 -4.37 -14.76 8.50
CA SER A 8 -2.90 -14.72 8.69
C SER A 8 -2.40 -13.46 9.40
N GLY A 9 -3.29 -12.54 9.77
CA GLY A 9 -2.98 -11.26 10.41
C GLY A 9 -2.29 -10.24 9.50
N SER A 10 -1.95 -10.62 8.26
CA SER A 10 -1.26 -9.77 7.29
C SER A 10 -1.70 -10.10 5.87
N GLY A 11 -1.49 -9.17 4.95
CA GLY A 11 -1.67 -9.41 3.51
C GLY A 11 -0.33 -9.45 2.80
N GLY A 12 -0.32 -9.90 1.55
CA GLY A 12 0.89 -9.86 0.73
C GLY A 12 0.76 -10.67 -0.54
N TRP A 13 1.67 -10.43 -1.48
CA TRP A 13 1.83 -11.24 -2.70
C TRP A 13 3.19 -11.95 -2.66
N PRO A 14 3.31 -13.22 -3.07
CA PRO A 14 2.25 -14.08 -3.55
C PRO A 14 1.31 -14.52 -2.42
N ALA A 15 0.01 -14.42 -2.66
CA ALA A 15 -1.03 -14.85 -1.74
C ALA A 15 -1.45 -16.28 -2.06
N SER A 16 -1.43 -17.15 -1.05
CA SER A 16 -1.96 -18.51 -1.12
C SER A 16 -3.19 -18.61 -0.23
N LEU A 17 -4.31 -19.06 -0.80
CA LEU A 17 -5.56 -19.28 -0.09
C LEU A 17 -6.04 -20.70 -0.34
N PHE A 18 -6.32 -21.43 0.73
CA PHE A 18 -6.82 -22.81 0.67
C PHE A 18 -8.29 -22.83 1.08
N LEU A 19 -9.11 -23.45 0.22
CA LEU A 19 -10.56 -23.46 0.30
C LEU A 19 -11.08 -24.90 0.33
N THR A 20 -12.22 -25.13 1.00
CA THR A 20 -12.99 -26.36 0.79
C THR A 20 -13.67 -26.36 -0.59
N PRO A 21 -14.21 -27.50 -1.08
CA PRO A 21 -15.00 -27.53 -2.33
C PRO A 21 -16.18 -26.56 -2.36
N GLU A 22 -16.74 -26.25 -1.19
CA GLU A 22 -17.82 -25.27 -0.99
C GLU A 22 -17.32 -23.81 -0.97
N LYS A 23 -16.04 -23.58 -1.29
CA LYS A 23 -15.35 -22.28 -1.32
C LYS A 23 -15.19 -21.63 0.05
N ILE A 24 -15.18 -22.44 1.11
CA ILE A 24 -14.98 -21.96 2.47
C ILE A 24 -13.47 -21.83 2.74
N PRO A 25 -12.93 -20.63 2.98
CA PRO A 25 -11.51 -20.45 3.32
C PRO A 25 -11.19 -20.93 4.72
N PHE A 26 -10.06 -21.63 4.87
CA PHE A 26 -9.65 -22.16 6.18
C PHE A 26 -8.15 -22.05 6.47
N PHE A 27 -7.33 -21.76 5.46
CA PHE A 27 -5.92 -21.47 5.65
C PHE A 27 -5.43 -20.49 4.59
N SER A 28 -4.51 -19.63 4.98
CA SER A 28 -3.91 -18.66 4.07
C SER A 28 -2.48 -18.31 4.50
N GLY A 29 -1.69 -17.79 3.56
CA GLY A 29 -0.38 -17.25 3.88
C GLY A 29 0.32 -16.68 2.66
N THR A 30 1.51 -16.15 2.89
CA THR A 30 2.32 -15.48 1.87
C THR A 30 3.77 -15.90 1.96
N TYR A 31 4.52 -15.75 0.85
CA TYR A 31 5.98 -15.96 0.79
C TYR A 31 6.47 -17.34 1.28
N PHE A 32 5.77 -18.42 0.95
CA PHE A 32 6.25 -19.77 1.26
C PHE A 32 7.48 -20.13 0.40
N PRO A 33 8.64 -20.40 1.01
CA PRO A 33 9.86 -20.75 0.27
C PRO A 33 9.77 -22.15 -0.36
N LEU A 34 10.72 -22.43 -1.27
CA LEU A 34 10.87 -23.76 -1.87
C LEU A 34 11.28 -24.81 -0.82
N GLU A 35 12.15 -24.42 0.11
CA GLU A 35 12.66 -25.23 1.22
C GLU A 35 12.42 -24.51 2.54
N ASP A 36 12.31 -25.26 3.64
CA ASP A 36 12.10 -24.69 4.97
C ASP A 36 13.24 -23.70 5.31
N ARG A 37 12.89 -22.49 5.76
CA ARG A 37 13.86 -21.45 6.14
C ARG A 37 13.53 -20.87 7.50
N GLY A 38 14.23 -21.34 8.53
CA GLY A 38 13.99 -20.89 9.91
C GLY A 38 12.53 -21.12 10.30
N ASN A 39 11.82 -20.04 10.62
CA ASN A 39 10.40 -20.08 10.98
C ASN A 39 9.44 -20.10 9.78
N TYR A 40 9.96 -20.11 8.55
CA TYR A 40 9.16 -20.13 7.32
C TYR A 40 9.09 -21.56 6.76
N PRO A 41 7.94 -22.26 6.88
CA PRO A 41 7.78 -23.59 6.30
C PRO A 41 7.73 -23.51 4.77
N SER A 42 8.32 -24.49 4.11
CA SER A 42 8.23 -24.63 2.65
C SER A 42 6.79 -24.80 2.19
N PHE A 43 6.54 -24.42 0.93
CA PHE A 43 5.22 -24.61 0.34
C PHE A 43 4.77 -26.08 0.35
N MET A 44 5.70 -27.02 0.14
CA MET A 44 5.40 -28.45 0.20
C MET A 44 4.97 -28.91 1.61
N ARG A 45 5.64 -28.43 2.65
CA ARG A 45 5.27 -28.72 4.03
C ARG A 45 3.90 -28.14 4.38
N VAL A 46 3.64 -26.90 3.96
CA VAL A 46 2.34 -26.26 4.12
C VAL A 46 1.24 -27.08 3.44
N LEU A 47 1.45 -27.52 2.21
CA LEU A 47 0.49 -28.36 1.47
C LEU A 47 0.19 -29.67 2.20
N GLN A 48 1.21 -30.36 2.71
CA GLN A 48 1.02 -31.59 3.47
C GLN A 48 0.18 -31.34 4.72
N SER A 49 0.50 -30.31 5.50
CA SER A 49 -0.26 -29.94 6.69
C SER A 49 -1.71 -29.54 6.37
N VAL A 50 -1.94 -28.81 5.27
CA VAL A 50 -3.28 -28.45 4.81
C VAL A 50 -4.10 -29.70 4.45
N VAL A 51 -3.52 -30.63 3.69
CA VAL A 51 -4.20 -31.89 3.30
C VAL A 51 -4.51 -32.75 4.52
N GLU A 52 -3.56 -32.90 5.43
CA GLU A 52 -3.73 -33.67 6.66
C GLU A 52 -4.81 -33.04 7.55
N TYR A 53 -4.75 -31.73 7.77
CA TYR A 53 -5.71 -31.01 8.59
C TYR A 53 -7.11 -31.09 8.00
N TYR A 54 -7.26 -30.88 6.68
CA TYR A 54 -8.55 -31.04 6.01
C TYR A 54 -9.08 -32.47 6.14
N SER A 55 -8.25 -33.49 5.93
CA SER A 55 -8.68 -34.89 5.96
C SER A 55 -9.12 -35.34 7.36
N ASN A 56 -8.41 -34.90 8.39
CA ASN A 56 -8.60 -35.37 9.77
C ASN A 56 -9.55 -34.49 10.59
N LYS A 57 -9.76 -33.23 10.20
CA LYS A 57 -10.50 -32.23 10.98
C LYS A 57 -11.54 -31.47 10.14
N LYS A 58 -12.20 -32.16 9.20
CA LYS A 58 -13.26 -31.55 8.34
C LYS A 58 -14.29 -30.71 9.10
N PRO A 59 -14.87 -31.16 10.23
CA PRO A 59 -15.85 -30.34 10.96
C PRO A 59 -15.25 -29.02 11.44
N THR A 60 -14.05 -29.08 12.02
CA THR A 60 -13.32 -27.89 12.51
C THR A 60 -12.97 -26.92 11.37
N VAL A 61 -12.61 -27.43 10.20
CA VAL A 61 -12.35 -26.61 9.00
C VAL A 61 -13.59 -25.82 8.59
N ILE A 62 -14.76 -26.49 8.57
CA ILE A 62 -16.04 -25.86 8.25
C ILE A 62 -16.39 -24.80 9.29
N ASP A 63 -16.20 -25.09 10.59
CA ASP A 63 -16.47 -24.15 11.66
C ASP A 63 -15.60 -22.89 11.57
N ILE A 64 -14.28 -23.04 11.37
CA ILE A 64 -13.35 -21.90 11.19
C ILE A 64 -13.78 -21.03 10.01
N GLY A 65 -14.08 -21.66 8.88
CA GLY A 65 -14.43 -20.89 7.70
C GLY A 65 -15.82 -20.25 7.77
N ASN A 66 -16.79 -20.87 8.45
CA ASN A 66 -18.08 -20.25 8.75
C ASN A 66 -17.93 -19.06 9.70
N GLN A 67 -17.07 -19.16 10.72
CA GLN A 67 -16.74 -18.03 11.58
C GLN A 67 -16.09 -16.89 10.78
N LEU A 68 -15.15 -17.22 9.89
CA LEU A 68 -14.52 -16.22 9.02
C LEU A 68 -15.53 -15.53 8.10
N ILE A 69 -16.42 -16.30 7.45
CA ILE A 69 -17.47 -15.75 6.60
C ILE A 69 -18.40 -14.84 7.42
N GLY A 70 -18.75 -15.23 8.66
CA GLY A 70 -19.55 -14.41 9.55
C GLY A 70 -18.88 -13.07 9.90
N LEU A 71 -17.58 -13.08 10.19
CA LEU A 71 -16.80 -11.87 10.44
C LEU A 71 -16.79 -10.95 9.21
N LEU A 72 -16.47 -11.50 8.04
CA LEU A 72 -16.41 -10.75 6.78
C LEU A 72 -17.76 -10.16 6.38
N GLN A 73 -18.86 -10.90 6.59
CA GLN A 73 -20.21 -10.40 6.34
C GLN A 73 -20.60 -9.26 7.28
N THR A 74 -20.02 -9.20 8.47
CA THR A 74 -20.30 -8.13 9.44
C THR A 74 -19.53 -6.87 9.05
N GLU A 75 -18.30 -6.99 8.58
CA GLU A 75 -17.50 -5.86 8.06
C GLU A 75 -18.10 -5.29 6.76
N LEU A 76 -18.57 -6.15 5.85
CA LEU A 76 -19.23 -5.72 4.60
C LEU A 76 -20.61 -5.08 4.80
N LYS A 77 -21.24 -5.27 5.97
CA LYS A 77 -22.54 -4.69 6.33
C LYS A 77 -22.46 -3.31 6.97
N ASN A 78 -21.26 -2.79 7.25
CA ASN A 78 -21.11 -1.39 7.63
C ASN A 78 -21.30 -0.50 6.39
N GLU A 79 -22.57 -0.32 5.98
CA GLU A 79 -22.99 0.64 4.97
C GLU A 79 -23.01 2.08 5.50
N ASP A 80 -22.71 2.28 6.79
CA ASP A 80 -22.66 3.60 7.39
C ASP A 80 -21.54 4.44 6.76
N ILE A 81 -21.94 5.53 6.14
CA ILE A 81 -21.03 6.55 5.63
C ILE A 81 -20.10 6.99 6.78
N PRO A 82 -18.76 6.97 6.59
CA PRO A 82 -17.83 7.36 7.64
C PRO A 82 -18.18 8.73 8.24
N ASN A 83 -18.46 8.73 9.54
CA ASN A 83 -18.69 9.97 10.29
C ASN A 83 -17.36 10.61 10.74
N THR A 84 -17.45 11.79 11.36
CA THR A 84 -16.29 12.57 11.82
C THR A 84 -15.39 11.80 12.80
N ASP A 85 -15.95 10.97 13.67
CA ASP A 85 -15.17 10.19 14.64
C ASP A 85 -14.33 9.11 13.95
N HIS A 86 -14.88 8.46 12.91
CA HIS A 86 -14.11 7.53 12.09
C HIS A 86 -12.93 8.23 11.40
N ILE A 87 -13.15 9.43 10.87
CA ILE A 87 -12.10 10.24 10.23
C ILE A 87 -11.03 10.64 11.25
N LYS A 88 -11.45 11.08 12.45
CA LYS A 88 -10.53 11.44 13.53
C LYS A 88 -9.68 10.24 13.96
N ASN A 89 -10.29 9.07 14.15
CA ASN A 89 -9.56 7.85 14.52
C ASN A 89 -8.56 7.43 13.43
N ALA A 90 -8.93 7.56 12.16
CA ALA A 90 -8.00 7.31 11.05
C ALA A 90 -6.82 8.29 11.07
N LEU A 91 -7.06 9.59 11.28
CA LEU A 91 -6.02 10.60 11.41
C LEU A 91 -5.10 10.33 12.61
N ASP A 92 -5.66 10.03 13.78
CA ASP A 92 -4.88 9.71 14.98
C ASP A 92 -3.95 8.50 14.75
N ASN A 93 -4.40 7.50 13.99
CA ASN A 93 -3.56 6.35 13.61
C ASN A 93 -2.49 6.73 12.57
N LEU A 94 -2.83 7.56 11.58
CA LEU A 94 -1.87 8.02 10.58
C LEU A 94 -0.75 8.85 11.21
N VAL A 95 -1.09 9.77 12.11
CA VAL A 95 -0.13 10.59 12.86
C VAL A 95 0.81 9.70 13.69
N LYS A 96 0.28 8.67 14.37
CA LYS A 96 1.12 7.70 15.11
C LYS A 96 2.03 6.88 14.21
N SER A 97 1.60 6.60 12.99
CA SER A 97 2.37 5.81 12.02
C SER A 97 3.39 6.62 11.22
N PHE A 98 3.34 7.95 11.30
CA PHE A 98 4.18 8.85 10.52
C PHE A 98 5.65 8.77 10.99
N ASP A 99 6.56 8.57 10.04
CA ASP A 99 8.00 8.60 10.28
C ASP A 99 8.49 10.05 10.14
N LYS A 100 8.72 10.72 11.28
CA LYS A 100 9.17 12.13 11.29
C LYS A 100 10.57 12.32 10.71
N ASP A 101 11.43 11.30 10.75
CA ASP A 101 12.83 11.41 10.32
C ASP A 101 12.97 11.23 8.79
N ASN A 102 12.19 10.32 8.23
CA ASN A 102 12.29 9.91 6.82
C ASN A 102 11.03 10.17 6.00
N GLY A 103 9.94 10.62 6.60
CA GLY A 103 8.65 10.80 5.92
C GLY A 103 7.98 9.48 5.54
N GLY A 104 6.75 9.57 5.05
CA GLY A 104 5.86 8.43 4.82
C GLY A 104 5.35 7.82 6.12
N PHE A 105 4.71 6.66 6.01
CA PHE A 105 4.04 5.99 7.11
C PHE A 105 4.52 4.55 7.24
N HIS A 106 4.56 4.07 8.48
CA HIS A 106 5.09 2.75 8.83
C HIS A 106 6.59 2.59 8.53
N ASN A 107 7.15 1.47 8.98
CA ASN A 107 8.55 1.12 8.77
C ASN A 107 8.77 0.40 7.43
N ALA A 108 9.99 -0.09 7.21
CA ALA A 108 10.34 -0.89 6.04
C ALA A 108 9.55 -2.22 5.94
N PRO A 109 9.22 -2.70 4.73
CA PRO A 109 9.35 -2.01 3.44
C PRO A 109 8.39 -0.82 3.35
N LYS A 110 8.88 0.30 2.84
CA LYS A 110 8.13 1.58 2.83
C LYS A 110 7.54 1.86 1.46
N PHE A 111 6.23 2.14 1.43
CA PHE A 111 5.46 2.41 0.22
C PHE A 111 5.08 3.90 0.12
N PRO A 112 5.02 4.49 -1.09
CA PRO A 112 4.64 5.90 -1.28
C PRO A 112 3.26 6.30 -0.76
N GLN A 113 2.30 5.37 -0.72
CA GLN A 113 0.92 5.57 -0.22
C GLN A 113 0.24 6.88 -0.70
N PRO A 114 0.14 7.11 -2.01
CA PRO A 114 -0.34 8.39 -2.56
C PRO A 114 -1.78 8.76 -2.15
N HIS A 115 -2.61 7.78 -1.82
CA HIS A 115 -3.99 8.02 -1.34
C HIS A 115 -4.03 8.71 0.03
N ILE A 116 -3.07 8.42 0.93
CA ILE A 116 -2.95 9.11 2.22
C ILE A 116 -2.52 10.56 1.99
N LEU A 117 -1.54 10.76 1.10
CA LEU A 117 -1.07 12.09 0.72
C LEU A 117 -2.19 12.91 0.04
N GLU A 118 -2.98 12.29 -0.84
CA GLU A 118 -4.16 12.92 -1.45
C GLU A 118 -5.17 13.37 -0.40
N PHE A 119 -5.44 12.50 0.58
CA PHE A 119 -6.35 12.80 1.68
C PHE A 119 -5.86 14.01 2.49
N PHE A 120 -4.56 14.08 2.79
CA PHE A 120 -3.99 15.23 3.51
C PHE A 120 -4.06 16.53 2.69
N ILE A 121 -3.75 16.47 1.39
CA ILE A 121 -3.91 17.59 0.47
C ILE A 121 -5.37 18.07 0.44
N TYR A 122 -6.33 17.14 0.43
CA TYR A 122 -7.75 17.46 0.43
C TYR A 122 -8.22 18.11 1.74
N LEU A 123 -7.73 17.62 2.89
CA LEU A 123 -7.99 18.24 4.20
C LEU A 123 -7.44 19.67 4.24
N LYS A 124 -6.29 19.89 3.62
CA LYS A 124 -5.62 21.20 3.56
C LYS A 124 -6.31 22.20 2.63
N ASP A 125 -6.65 21.79 1.41
CA ASP A 125 -7.11 22.70 0.34
C ASP A 125 -8.63 22.99 0.40
N LYS A 126 -9.46 21.99 0.75
CA LYS A 126 -10.89 22.04 0.40
C LYS A 126 -11.89 21.98 1.55
N TYR A 127 -11.48 21.67 2.79
CA TYR A 127 -12.44 21.33 3.84
C TYR A 127 -12.15 21.97 5.20
N ALA A 128 -12.52 23.24 5.35
CA ALA A 128 -12.60 23.93 6.64
C ALA A 128 -13.45 23.16 7.69
N ARG A 129 -14.39 22.30 7.24
CA ARG A 129 -15.19 21.47 8.15
C ARG A 129 -14.36 20.44 8.95
N PHE A 130 -13.16 20.13 8.51
CA PHE A 130 -12.25 19.17 9.14
C PHE A 130 -10.97 19.81 9.67
N SER A 131 -10.83 21.15 9.57
CA SER A 131 -9.65 21.87 10.06
C SER A 131 -9.46 21.78 11.58
N SER A 132 -10.48 21.34 12.32
CA SER A 132 -10.39 21.05 13.75
C SER A 132 -9.88 19.65 14.08
N LEU A 133 -9.80 18.75 13.09
CA LEU A 133 -9.37 17.36 13.31
C LEU A 133 -7.86 17.20 13.30
N ILE A 134 -7.16 18.08 12.60
CA ILE A 134 -5.70 18.09 12.50
C ILE A 134 -5.22 19.51 12.19
N SER A 135 -4.07 19.89 12.76
CA SER A 135 -3.52 21.21 12.55
C SER A 135 -2.91 21.35 11.15
N ASP A 136 -2.93 22.56 10.59
CA ASP A 136 -2.24 22.87 9.34
C ASP A 136 -0.73 22.61 9.44
N GLU A 137 -0.15 22.76 10.62
CA GLU A 137 1.28 22.52 10.88
C GLU A 137 1.62 21.03 10.77
N ASP A 138 0.82 20.15 11.38
CA ASP A 138 0.99 18.70 11.27
C ASP A 138 0.80 18.22 9.81
N LEU A 139 -0.23 18.74 9.12
CA LEU A 139 -0.45 18.41 7.70
C LEU A 139 0.73 18.84 6.83
N ASN A 140 1.27 20.04 7.07
CA ASN A 140 2.44 20.53 6.34
C ASN A 140 3.69 19.72 6.65
N GLU A 141 3.93 19.39 7.92
CA GLU A 141 5.06 18.54 8.33
C GLU A 141 5.00 17.20 7.59
N MET A 142 3.85 16.51 7.67
CA MET A 142 3.69 15.18 7.08
C MET A 142 3.78 15.20 5.55
N LEU A 143 3.15 16.17 4.88
CA LEU A 143 3.21 16.28 3.42
C LEU A 143 4.61 16.63 2.93
N ASN A 144 5.22 17.69 3.48
CA ASN A 144 6.51 18.17 3.01
C ASN A 144 7.61 17.16 3.27
N ILE A 145 7.71 16.62 4.49
CA ILE A 145 8.76 15.64 4.80
C ILE A 145 8.59 14.39 3.93
N SER A 146 7.36 13.88 3.77
CA SER A 146 7.11 12.69 2.94
C SER A 146 7.50 12.92 1.49
N LEU A 147 7.04 14.01 0.86
CA LEU A 147 7.32 14.29 -0.55
C LEU A 147 8.81 14.56 -0.77
N TYR A 148 9.44 15.39 0.05
CA TYR A 148 10.86 15.71 -0.11
C TYR A 148 11.76 14.51 0.13
N LYS A 149 11.55 13.75 1.21
CA LYS A 149 12.40 12.59 1.52
C LYS A 149 12.24 11.48 0.49
N MET A 150 11.03 11.26 0.01
CA MET A 150 10.75 10.24 -1.01
C MET A 150 11.38 10.63 -2.36
N ALA A 151 11.20 11.87 -2.83
CA ALA A 151 11.83 12.35 -4.06
C ALA A 151 13.35 12.47 -3.97
N SER A 152 13.90 12.69 -2.77
CA SER A 152 15.36 12.75 -2.57
C SER A 152 15.99 11.36 -2.33
N GLY A 153 15.17 10.31 -2.20
CA GLY A 153 15.61 8.94 -1.99
C GLY A 153 15.88 8.18 -3.29
N GLY A 154 16.46 6.99 -3.18
CA GLY A 154 16.64 6.06 -4.31
C GLY A 154 15.36 5.38 -4.77
N ILE A 155 14.23 5.54 -4.07
CA ILE A 155 12.91 5.13 -4.58
C ILE A 155 12.49 5.96 -5.81
N TYR A 156 12.87 7.23 -5.88
CA TYR A 156 12.80 8.02 -7.10
C TYR A 156 14.04 7.76 -7.93
N ASP A 157 13.87 7.38 -9.18
CA ASP A 157 15.00 7.15 -10.08
C ASP A 157 15.59 8.49 -10.52
N GLN A 158 16.66 8.87 -9.82
CA GLN A 158 17.38 10.13 -10.01
C GLN A 158 17.98 10.31 -11.42
N ILE A 159 18.01 9.25 -12.23
CA ILE A 159 18.62 9.26 -13.58
C ILE A 159 17.54 9.09 -14.65
N GLY A 160 16.71 8.05 -14.52
CA GLY A 160 15.72 7.67 -15.53
C GLY A 160 14.32 8.26 -15.32
N GLY A 161 14.10 8.95 -14.20
CA GLY A 161 12.83 9.54 -13.82
C GLY A 161 11.79 8.52 -13.36
N GLY A 162 10.72 9.01 -12.73
CA GLY A 162 9.68 8.17 -12.13
C GLY A 162 10.09 7.40 -10.88
N PHE A 163 9.10 6.84 -10.19
CA PHE A 163 9.24 6.14 -8.91
C PHE A 163 9.19 4.61 -9.08
N HIS A 164 10.06 3.95 -8.32
CA HIS A 164 9.97 2.54 -8.00
C HIS A 164 8.81 2.28 -7.01
N ARG A 165 8.32 1.05 -7.01
CA ARG A 165 7.09 0.66 -6.31
C ARG A 165 7.16 0.85 -4.79
N TYR A 166 8.30 0.50 -4.19
CA TYR A 166 8.54 0.66 -2.76
C TYR A 166 10.04 0.64 -2.46
N SER A 167 10.40 1.08 -1.25
CA SER A 167 11.75 0.98 -0.70
C SER A 167 11.84 -0.19 0.27
N VAL A 168 12.91 -0.99 0.19
CA VAL A 168 13.13 -2.09 1.15
C VAL A 168 13.65 -1.60 2.50
N ASP A 169 14.05 -0.34 2.59
CA ASP A 169 14.43 0.35 3.84
C ASP A 169 13.52 1.54 4.15
N ALA A 170 13.59 2.03 5.39
CA ALA A 170 12.76 3.13 5.87
C ALA A 170 13.21 4.52 5.37
N LYS A 171 14.44 4.65 4.87
CA LYS A 171 15.06 5.92 4.44
C LYS A 171 14.83 6.23 2.96
N TRP A 172 14.06 5.40 2.26
CA TRP A 172 13.81 5.50 0.82
C TRP A 172 15.03 5.26 -0.07
N LEU A 173 16.09 4.61 0.44
CA LEU A 173 17.37 4.54 -0.27
C LEU A 173 17.45 3.38 -1.27
N VAL A 174 16.98 2.20 -0.89
CA VAL A 174 17.11 0.98 -1.68
C VAL A 174 15.75 0.63 -2.29
N PRO A 175 15.55 0.88 -3.60
CA PRO A 175 14.30 0.57 -4.25
C PRO A 175 14.12 -0.93 -4.47
N HIS A 176 12.87 -1.37 -4.45
CA HIS A 176 12.46 -2.51 -5.23
C HIS A 176 12.27 -2.05 -6.68
N PHE A 177 13.22 -2.38 -7.56
CA PHE A 177 13.42 -1.79 -8.90
C PHE A 177 12.25 -1.87 -9.91
N GLU A 178 11.11 -2.41 -9.50
CA GLU A 178 9.86 -2.42 -10.26
C GLU A 178 9.24 -1.01 -10.34
N LYS A 179 8.83 -0.55 -11.53
CA LYS A 179 8.05 0.70 -11.70
C LYS A 179 6.68 0.41 -12.28
N MET A 180 5.64 0.81 -11.56
CA MET A 180 4.25 0.59 -11.95
C MET A 180 3.61 1.87 -12.49
N LEU A 181 2.72 1.71 -13.48
CA LEU A 181 2.00 2.82 -14.10
C LEU A 181 1.17 3.58 -13.06
N TYR A 182 0.38 2.86 -12.27
CA TYR A 182 -0.56 3.47 -11.34
C TYR A 182 0.17 4.22 -10.21
N ASP A 183 1.28 3.67 -9.70
CA ASP A 183 2.07 4.34 -8.66
C ASP A 183 2.59 5.69 -9.17
N ASN A 184 3.17 5.70 -10.37
CA ASN A 184 3.68 6.91 -11.01
C ASN A 184 2.56 7.90 -11.37
N ALA A 185 1.44 7.42 -11.94
CA ALA A 185 0.31 8.28 -12.29
C ALA A 185 -0.27 8.98 -11.05
N PHE A 186 -0.44 8.25 -9.94
CA PHE A 186 -0.89 8.84 -8.70
C PHE A 186 0.15 9.80 -8.12
N LEU A 187 1.44 9.45 -8.10
CA LEU A 187 2.47 10.34 -7.57
C LEU A 187 2.60 11.63 -8.39
N ALA A 188 2.55 11.58 -9.72
CA ALA A 188 2.52 12.77 -10.56
C ALA A 188 1.38 13.71 -10.16
N LYS A 189 0.16 13.16 -9.97
CA LYS A 189 -0.98 13.91 -9.47
C LYS A 189 -0.70 14.52 -8.08
N ILE A 190 -0.15 13.77 -7.13
CA ILE A 190 0.14 14.27 -5.78
C ILE A 190 1.16 15.40 -5.81
N TYR A 191 2.28 15.24 -6.51
CA TYR A 191 3.30 16.30 -6.62
C TYR A 191 2.76 17.54 -7.33
N SER A 192 1.91 17.38 -8.36
CA SER A 192 1.22 18.49 -9.03
C SER A 192 0.29 19.25 -8.09
N MET A 193 -0.54 18.53 -7.31
CA MET A 193 -1.43 19.15 -6.31
C MET A 193 -0.63 19.85 -5.22
N ALA A 194 0.45 19.22 -4.74
CA ALA A 194 1.33 19.80 -3.73
C ALA A 194 2.02 21.08 -4.25
N HIS A 195 2.46 21.11 -5.50
CA HIS A 195 2.93 22.34 -6.14
C HIS A 195 1.86 23.43 -6.13
N GLY A 196 0.60 23.10 -6.42
CA GLY A 196 -0.51 24.06 -6.38
C GLY A 196 -0.73 24.69 -5.00
N ILE A 197 -0.54 23.91 -3.93
CA ILE A 197 -0.70 24.37 -2.54
C ILE A 197 0.53 25.17 -2.07
N TYR A 198 1.74 24.67 -2.33
CA TYR A 198 2.97 25.21 -1.76
C TYR A 198 3.70 26.19 -2.69
N SER A 199 3.27 26.32 -3.94
CA SER A 199 3.98 27.05 -5.00
C SER A 199 5.44 26.60 -5.16
N ASP A 200 5.72 25.32 -4.84
CA ASP A 200 7.06 24.77 -4.79
C ASP A 200 7.50 24.22 -6.15
N THR A 201 8.52 24.85 -6.74
CA THR A 201 9.02 24.49 -8.07
C THR A 201 9.71 23.13 -8.12
N TRP A 202 10.24 22.63 -6.99
CA TRP A 202 10.83 21.29 -6.92
C TRP A 202 9.74 20.21 -7.04
N MET A 203 8.61 20.39 -6.36
CA MET A 203 7.47 19.49 -6.50
C MET A 203 6.91 19.49 -7.93
N LYS A 204 6.87 20.67 -8.58
CA LYS A 204 6.52 20.76 -10.00
C LYS A 204 7.48 19.94 -10.87
N PHE A 205 8.79 20.12 -10.66
CA PHE A 205 9.80 19.38 -11.40
C PHE A 205 9.61 17.86 -11.26
N ILE A 206 9.41 17.36 -10.04
CA ILE A 206 9.17 15.92 -9.81
C ILE A 206 7.90 15.45 -10.52
N SER A 207 6.81 16.23 -10.47
CA SER A 207 5.59 15.90 -11.20
C SER A 207 5.83 15.80 -12.72
N ASP A 208 6.49 16.79 -13.30
CA ASP A 208 6.77 16.83 -14.74
C ASP A 208 7.67 15.66 -15.15
N ASP A 209 8.72 15.37 -14.39
CA ASP A 209 9.63 14.26 -14.66
C ASP A 209 8.94 12.90 -14.61
N ILE A 210 8.01 12.69 -13.67
CA ILE A 210 7.20 11.45 -13.65
C ILE A 210 6.35 11.35 -14.93
N LEU A 211 5.71 12.45 -15.36
CA LEU A 211 4.89 12.48 -16.58
C LEU A 211 5.74 12.21 -17.83
N ASP A 212 6.93 12.81 -17.92
CA ASP A 212 7.89 12.56 -18.98
C ASP A 212 8.34 11.09 -18.99
N TYR A 213 8.64 10.51 -17.83
CA TYR A 213 8.92 9.08 -17.71
C TYR A 213 7.75 8.22 -18.21
N LEU A 214 6.51 8.52 -17.82
CA LEU A 214 5.33 7.78 -18.27
C LEU A 214 5.18 7.85 -19.80
N ILE A 215 5.33 9.03 -20.39
CA ILE A 215 5.21 9.23 -21.84
C ILE A 215 6.36 8.56 -22.58
N MET A 216 7.60 8.74 -22.14
CA MET A 216 8.77 8.26 -22.87
C MET A 216 9.03 6.76 -22.69
N GLN A 217 8.71 6.22 -21.51
CA GLN A 217 9.14 4.87 -21.11
C GLN A 217 7.98 3.89 -20.89
N MET A 218 6.76 4.40 -20.69
CA MET A 218 5.59 3.55 -20.43
C MET A 218 4.52 3.61 -21.52
N SER A 219 4.54 4.61 -22.40
CA SER A 219 3.63 4.62 -23.55
C SER A 219 4.03 3.59 -24.61
N ASP A 220 3.04 3.07 -25.32
CA ASP A 220 3.21 2.21 -26.47
C ASP A 220 2.75 2.92 -27.75
N LYS A 221 3.23 2.46 -28.91
CA LYS A 221 2.86 2.99 -30.23
C LYS A 221 1.37 2.84 -30.56
N SER A 222 0.64 2.04 -29.78
CA SER A 222 -0.80 1.85 -29.87
C SER A 222 -1.61 2.87 -29.05
N GLU A 223 -0.99 3.94 -28.55
CA GLU A 223 -1.59 5.00 -27.70
C GLU A 223 -1.98 4.54 -26.28
N GLY A 224 -1.66 3.30 -25.91
CA GLY A 224 -1.82 2.77 -24.55
C GLY A 224 -0.59 2.98 -23.67
N PHE A 225 -0.73 2.69 -22.37
CA PHE A 225 0.38 2.63 -21.43
C PHE A 225 0.58 1.19 -20.93
N MET A 226 1.83 0.76 -20.84
CA MET A 226 2.21 -0.51 -20.20
C MET A 226 1.92 -0.43 -18.69
N LEU A 227 1.44 -1.52 -18.09
CA LEU A 227 1.15 -1.56 -16.65
C LEU A 227 2.40 -1.50 -15.77
N LEU A 228 3.51 -2.04 -16.28
CA LEU A 228 4.72 -2.34 -15.52
C LEU A 228 5.96 -2.23 -16.40
N ARG A 229 7.07 -1.78 -15.81
CA ARG A 229 8.42 -1.95 -16.35
C ARG A 229 9.37 -2.47 -15.27
N SER A 230 10.12 -3.53 -15.59
CA SER A 230 11.00 -4.25 -14.65
C SER A 230 12.47 -4.36 -15.08
N ARG A 231 12.90 -3.57 -16.08
CA ARG A 231 14.28 -3.59 -16.57
C ARG A 231 15.02 -2.31 -16.21
N PHE A 232 16.26 -2.47 -15.73
CA PHE A 232 17.26 -1.41 -15.56
C PHE A 232 17.46 -0.62 -16.86
#